data_AF-S6TTE5-F1
#
_entry.id   AF-S6TTE5-F1
#
_cell.length_a   1.000
_cell.length_b   1.000
_cell.length_c   1.000
_cell.angle_alpha   90.00
_cell.angle_beta   90.00
_cell.angle_gamma   90.00
#
_symmetry.space_group_name_H-M   'P 1'
#
loop_
_entity.id
_entity.type
_entity.pdbx_description
1 polymer ?
#
loop_
_entity_poly.entity_id
_entity_poly.type
_entity_poly.pdbx_seq_one_letter_code
_entity_poly.pdbx_strand_id
1 'polypeptide(L)'
;WPQALRMHRVIADLPLDSVVLETDAPDMAPAMHPNQRNSPEHLPNICQALAALMNISPQRLAEASTENACQLFDWPHTAQSV
;
A
#
# COMPACT_ATOMS: atom_id res chain seq x y z
N TRP A 1 -8.03 5.75 -18.69
CA TRP A 1 -7.07 4.64 -18.72
C TRP A 1 -7.77 3.33 -18.34
N PRO A 2 -8.23 2.52 -19.32
CA PRO A 2 -8.91 1.25 -19.05
C PRO A 2 -8.10 0.26 -18.19
N GLN A 3 -6.76 0.34 -18.26
CA GLN A 3 -5.85 -0.50 -17.49
C GLN A 3 -5.89 -0.23 -15.97
N ALA A 4 -6.03 1.03 -15.55
CA ALA A 4 -6.14 1.40 -14.14
C ALA A 4 -7.42 0.81 -13.49
N LEU A 5 -8.54 0.80 -14.23
CA LEU A 5 -9.79 0.19 -13.75
C LEU A 5 -9.68 -1.33 -13.59
N ARG A 6 -8.86 -2.00 -14.41
CA ARG A 6 -8.57 -3.43 -14.26
C ARG A 6 -7.78 -3.68 -12.97
N MET A 7 -6.80 -2.82 -12.67
CA MET A 7 -6.02 -2.93 -11.44
C MET A 7 -6.87 -2.78 -10.18
N HIS A 8 -7.84 -1.86 -10.15
CA HIS A 8 -8.73 -1.71 -8.98
C HIS A 8 -9.49 -3.00 -8.65
N ARG A 9 -9.97 -3.72 -9.67
CA ARG A 9 -10.65 -5.02 -9.47
C ARG A 9 -9.70 -6.08 -8.97
N VAL A 10 -8.51 -6.17 -9.55
CA VAL A 10 -7.49 -7.13 -9.11
C VAL A 10 -7.11 -6.88 -7.66
N ILE A 11 -6.85 -5.62 -7.28
CA ILE A 11 -6.49 -5.24 -5.92
C ILE A 11 -7.55 -5.65 -4.90
N ALA A 12 -8.83 -5.47 -5.23
CA ALA A 12 -9.94 -5.82 -4.34
C ALA A 12 -9.99 -7.33 -4.00
N ASP A 13 -9.49 -8.18 -4.91
CA ASP A 13 -9.53 -9.64 -4.78
C ASP A 13 -8.19 -10.25 -4.35
N LEU A 14 -7.14 -9.44 -4.13
CA LEU A 14 -5.83 -9.95 -3.72
C LEU A 14 -5.86 -10.54 -2.29
N PRO A 15 -5.26 -11.73 -2.08
CA PRO A 15 -4.98 -12.22 -0.74
C PRO A 15 -4.14 -11.21 0.05
N LEU A 16 -4.56 -10.91 1.28
CA LEU A 16 -3.91 -9.87 2.09
C LEU A 16 -2.45 -10.20 2.44
N ASP A 17 -2.10 -11.49 2.53
CA ASP A 17 -0.73 -11.98 2.75
C ASP A 17 0.19 -11.81 1.53
N SER A 18 -0.36 -11.40 0.39
CA SER A 18 0.36 -11.21 -0.86
C SER A 18 0.55 -9.72 -1.20
N VAL A 19 0.23 -8.81 -0.27
CA VAL A 19 0.25 -7.36 -0.49
C VAL A 19 1.41 -6.69 0.25
N VAL A 20 2.21 -5.92 -0.48
CA VAL A 20 3.17 -4.94 0.07
C VAL A 20 2.82 -3.55 -0.45
N LEU A 21 3.14 -2.51 0.32
CA LEU A 21 2.87 -1.13 -0.05
C LEU A 21 4.16 -0.40 -0.39
N GLU A 22 4.13 0.38 -1.48
CA GLU A 22 5.23 1.25 -1.89
C GLU A 22 4.70 2.58 -2.44
N THR A 23 5.58 3.58 -2.53
CA THR A 23 5.27 4.84 -3.21
C THR A 23 5.82 4.91 -4.62
N ASP A 24 6.95 4.23 -4.91
CA ASP A 24 7.79 4.46 -6.10
C ASP A 24 8.37 5.89 -6.20
N ALA A 25 8.58 6.53 -5.03
CA ALA A 25 9.21 7.84 -4.98
C ALA A 25 10.65 7.80 -5.51
N PRO A 26 11.07 8.81 -6.30
CA PRO A 26 10.44 10.13 -6.46
C PRO A 26 9.40 10.23 -7.59
N ASP A 27 9.21 9.17 -8.36
CA ASP A 27 8.34 9.11 -9.53
C ASP A 27 6.90 8.74 -9.14
N MET A 28 6.01 8.58 -10.13
CA MET A 28 4.63 8.09 -9.92
C MET A 28 3.85 8.79 -8.79
N ALA A 29 3.79 10.13 -8.85
CA ALA A 29 2.99 10.94 -7.94
C ALA A 29 1.57 10.39 -7.80
N PRO A 30 1.11 10.07 -6.58
CA PRO A 30 -0.16 9.40 -6.41
C PRO A 30 -1.31 10.37 -6.68
N ALA A 31 -2.50 9.86 -7.02
CA ALA A 31 -3.60 10.67 -7.56
C ALA A 31 -4.06 11.80 -6.60
N MET A 32 -3.85 11.67 -5.29
CA MET A 32 -4.15 12.69 -4.28
C MET A 32 -3.06 13.77 -4.13
N HIS A 33 -1.87 13.59 -4.74
CA HIS A 33 -0.77 14.55 -4.80
C HIS A 33 -0.31 14.80 -6.26
N PRO A 34 -1.20 15.23 -7.18
CA PRO A 34 -0.85 15.36 -8.59
C PRO A 34 0.17 16.48 -8.83
N ASN A 35 1.02 16.31 -9.85
CA ASN A 35 2.06 17.26 -10.28
C ASN A 35 3.09 17.62 -9.20
N GLN A 36 3.20 16.82 -8.15
CA GLN A 36 4.21 16.94 -7.10
C GLN A 36 5.23 15.81 -7.22
N ARG A 37 6.46 16.03 -6.72
CA ARG A 37 7.42 14.93 -6.56
C ARG A 37 6.83 13.94 -5.56
N ASN A 38 6.87 12.66 -5.88
CA ASN A 38 6.40 11.67 -4.94
C ASN A 38 7.39 11.51 -3.79
N SER A 39 6.89 11.06 -2.65
CA SER A 39 7.62 11.01 -1.39
C SER A 39 7.13 9.82 -0.57
N PRO A 40 8.00 9.15 0.20
CA PRO A 40 7.59 8.10 1.16
C PRO A 40 6.49 8.56 2.12
N GLU A 41 6.37 9.86 2.40
CA GLU A 41 5.34 10.42 3.27
C GLU A 41 3.91 10.26 2.73
N HIS A 42 3.74 9.96 1.45
CA HIS A 42 2.44 9.69 0.85
C HIS A 42 1.94 8.24 1.08
N LEU A 43 2.80 7.35 1.60
CA LEU A 43 2.45 5.93 1.82
C LEU A 43 1.19 5.74 2.69
N PRO A 44 0.94 6.52 3.78
CA PRO A 44 -0.31 6.43 4.54
C PRO A 44 -1.55 6.75 3.71
N ASN A 45 -1.49 7.73 2.80
CA ASN A 45 -2.61 8.06 1.91
C ASN A 45 -2.85 6.96 0.87
N ILE A 46 -1.79 6.34 0.36
CA ILE A 46 -1.88 5.17 -0.53
C ILE A 46 -2.52 3.99 0.22
N CYS A 47 -2.07 3.70 1.45
CA CYS A 47 -2.66 2.67 2.31
C CYS A 47 -4.15 2.91 2.52
N GLN A 48 -4.57 4.14 2.84
CA GLN A 48 -5.98 4.47 3.04
C GLN A 48 -6.81 4.23 1.77
N ALA A 49 -6.30 4.60 0.60
CA ALA A 49 -7.00 4.39 -0.67
C ALA A 49 -7.14 2.90 -1.01
N LEU A 50 -6.08 2.10 -0.82
CA LEU A 50 -6.10 0.66 -1.10
C LEU A 50 -6.96 -0.12 -0.11
N ALA A 51 -6.91 0.22 1.19
CA ALA A 51 -7.73 -0.41 2.21
C ALA A 51 -9.23 -0.24 1.92
N ALA A 52 -9.64 0.93 1.39
CA ALA A 52 -11.01 1.16 0.96
C ALA A 52 -11.42 0.27 -0.23
N LEU A 53 -10.52 0.00 -1.17
CA LEU A 53 -10.77 -0.91 -2.30
C LEU A 53 -10.86 -2.38 -1.84
N MET A 54 -10.05 -2.76 -0.87
CA MET A 54 -10.01 -4.11 -0.30
C MET A 54 -11.06 -4.37 0.79
N ASN A 55 -11.86 -3.35 1.15
CA ASN A 55 -12.88 -3.41 2.18
C ASN A 55 -12.33 -3.86 3.57
N ILE A 56 -11.17 -3.33 3.96
CA ILE A 56 -10.53 -3.55 5.27
C ILE A 56 -10.12 -2.22 5.91
N SER A 57 -9.74 -2.24 7.20
CA SER A 57 -9.23 -1.02 7.84
C SER A 57 -7.81 -0.69 7.35
N PRO A 58 -7.44 0.61 7.26
CA PRO A 58 -6.06 1.00 6.94
C PRO A 58 -5.04 0.44 7.92
N GLN A 59 -5.41 0.34 9.21
CA GLN A 59 -4.58 -0.29 10.24
C GLN A 59 -4.29 -1.76 9.89
N ARG A 60 -5.33 -2.53 9.51
CA ARG A 60 -5.16 -3.94 9.17
C ARG A 60 -4.30 -4.13 7.92
N LEU A 61 -4.47 -3.27 6.91
CA LEU A 61 -3.63 -3.29 5.72
C LEU A 61 -2.18 -2.93 6.05
N ALA A 62 -1.95 -1.92 6.89
CA ALA A 62 -0.61 -1.50 7.32
C ALA A 62 0.11 -2.63 8.07
N GLU A 63 -0.56 -3.27 9.03
CA GLU A 63 -0.02 -4.41 9.78
C GLU A 63 0.36 -5.57 8.86
N ALA A 64 -0.59 -6.02 8.02
CA ALA A 64 -0.36 -7.14 7.13
C ALA A 64 0.73 -6.84 6.09
N SER A 65 0.70 -5.67 5.46
CA SER A 65 1.72 -5.29 4.47
C SER A 65 3.11 -5.13 5.07
N THR A 66 3.20 -4.69 6.34
CA THR A 66 4.47 -4.65 7.09
C THR A 66 4.96 -6.06 7.38
N GLU A 67 4.09 -6.95 7.85
CA GLU A 67 4.42 -8.36 8.09
C GLU A 67 4.91 -9.04 6.80
N ASN A 68 4.19 -8.87 5.69
CA ASN A 68 4.55 -9.42 4.39
C ASN A 68 5.90 -8.88 3.90
N ALA A 69 6.15 -7.57 4.05
CA ALA A 69 7.44 -6.97 3.68
C ALA A 69 8.58 -7.54 4.56
N CYS A 70 8.36 -7.67 5.87
CA CYS A 70 9.34 -8.29 6.76
C CYS A 70 9.67 -9.72 6.35
N GLN A 71 8.65 -10.53 6.03
CA GLN A 71 8.85 -11.91 5.57
C GLN A 71 9.56 -11.97 4.22
N LEU A 72 9.17 -11.12 3.26
CA LEU A 72 9.73 -11.10 1.90
C LEU A 72 11.20 -10.69 1.88
N PHE A 73 11.58 -9.71 2.70
CA PHE A 73 12.94 -9.15 2.73
C PHE A 73 13.82 -9.68 3.88
N ASP A 74 13.33 -10.66 4.64
CA ASP A 74 13.99 -11.22 5.83
C ASP A 74 14.37 -10.12 6.86
N TRP A 75 13.45 -9.18 7.08
CA TRP A 75 13.64 -8.10 8.06
C TRP A 75 13.13 -8.50 9.44
N PRO A 76 13.80 -8.05 10.52
CA PRO A 76 13.31 -8.28 11.86
C PRO A 76 11.93 -7.64 12.03
N HIS A 77 11.00 -8.40 12.56
CA HIS A 77 9.66 -7.89 12.86
C HIS A 77 9.78 -6.92 14.03
N THR A 78 9.74 -5.62 13.73
CA THR A 78 9.69 -4.60 14.78
C THR A 78 8.24 -4.54 15.24
N ALA A 79 7.89 -5.33 16.27
CA ALA A 79 6.62 -5.16 16.95
C ALA A 79 6.54 -3.71 17.42
N GLN A 80 5.60 -2.93 16.87
CA GLN A 80 5.32 -1.60 17.42
C GLN A 80 4.69 -1.80 18.79
N SER A 81 5.55 -1.80 19.82
CA SER A 81 5.12 -1.62 21.21
C SER A 81 4.49 -0.24 21.31
N VAL A 82 3.16 -0.21 21.36
CA VAL A 82 2.40 0.91 21.93
C VAL A 82 2.28 0.65 23.43
#